data_AF-A0A382WH11-F1
#
_entry.id   AF-A0A382WH11-F1
#
_cell.length_a   1.000
_cell.length_b   1.000
_cell.length_c   1.000
_cell.angle_alpha   90.00
_cell.angle_beta   90.00
_cell.angle_gamma   90.00
#
_symmetry.space_group_name_H-M   'P 1'
#
loop_
_entity.id
_entity.type
_entity.pdbx_description
1 polymer ?
#
loop_
_entity_poly.entity_id
_entity_poly.type
_entity_poly.pdbx_seq_one_letter_code
_entity_poly.pdbx_strand_id
1 'polypeptide(L)'
;GAPIDLGGQWIHGVDDNPIAKVFDAIGVTYQRHEPVPGRIYQESRGRQGGATLAQAFIAISTFENEIDRLREALGENASVAEGVLHLIELYELSDELADIWSFAINQYLVELDYGGPANLTSLAHILNDEEFSGGDHLPSGGYTQLIDFLAEGLDIRFSQVVKSIDYNEVPIVVKTSDQSVQASKVVVTVPLGVLKAGVIEFAPSLPSEKVSAIERLGVSSLEKIVMRFDDAFWSHSSLGDAFFFVGNEPGELPLYIDYTESLGVPTLICYHGGQAS
;
A
#
# COMPACT_ATOMS: atom_id res chain seq x y z
N GLY A 1 -6.97 24.86 -6.68
CA GLY A 1 -6.08 23.75 -7.07
C GLY A 1 -6.94 22.60 -7.54
N ALA A 2 -6.38 21.60 -8.21
CA ALA A 2 -7.08 20.34 -8.43
C ALA A 2 -7.11 19.54 -7.12
N PRO A 3 -8.27 19.02 -6.68
CA PRO A 3 -8.35 18.23 -5.45
C PRO A 3 -7.69 16.87 -5.65
N ILE A 4 -6.76 16.52 -4.76
CA ILE A 4 -6.09 15.22 -4.75
C ILE A 4 -6.16 14.68 -3.33
N ASP A 5 -6.56 13.42 -3.19
CA ASP A 5 -6.54 12.74 -1.91
C ASP A 5 -5.10 12.37 -1.54
N LEU A 6 -4.64 12.84 -0.38
CA LEU A 6 -3.30 12.52 0.13
C LEU A 6 -3.25 11.17 0.85
N GLY A 7 -4.40 10.55 1.12
CA GLY A 7 -4.54 9.21 1.66
C GLY A 7 -4.85 8.17 0.58
N GLY A 8 -5.80 7.29 0.88
CA GLY A 8 -6.24 6.21 -0.02
C GLY A 8 -6.71 6.75 -1.36
N GLN A 9 -6.24 6.14 -2.45
CA GLN A 9 -6.50 6.61 -3.81
C GLN A 9 -7.71 5.91 -4.43
N TRP A 10 -7.74 4.58 -4.37
CA TRP A 10 -8.76 3.76 -5.01
C TRP A 10 -9.72 3.10 -4.02
N ILE A 11 -10.90 2.75 -4.50
CA ILE A 11 -11.75 1.70 -3.96
C ILE A 11 -11.39 0.45 -4.74
N HIS A 12 -10.71 -0.51 -4.09
CA HIS A 12 -10.33 -1.79 -4.70
C HIS A 12 -11.52 -2.76 -4.64
N GLY A 13 -12.11 -3.01 -5.81
CA GLY A 13 -13.35 -3.78 -5.96
C GLY A 13 -14.58 -3.03 -5.43
N VAL A 14 -15.66 -2.99 -6.20
CA VAL A 14 -16.87 -2.21 -5.88
C VAL A 14 -18.13 -3.05 -5.72
N ASP A 15 -18.14 -4.32 -6.14
CA ASP A 15 -19.37 -5.13 -6.18
C ASP A 15 -19.96 -5.39 -4.79
N ASP A 16 -19.10 -5.77 -3.84
CA ASP A 16 -19.51 -6.09 -2.46
C ASP A 16 -18.78 -5.29 -1.37
N ASN A 17 -18.01 -4.30 -1.79
CA ASN A 17 -17.19 -3.49 -0.91
C ASN A 17 -18.06 -2.56 -0.02
N PRO A 18 -17.93 -2.62 1.32
CA PRO A 18 -18.71 -1.77 2.22
C PRO A 18 -18.45 -0.27 2.02
N ILE A 19 -17.26 0.12 1.55
CA ILE A 19 -16.92 1.50 1.25
C ILE A 19 -17.73 2.02 0.06
N ALA A 20 -17.82 1.23 -1.02
CA ALA A 20 -18.62 1.56 -2.20
C ALA A 20 -20.09 1.78 -1.82
N LYS A 21 -20.65 0.88 -0.99
CA LYS A 21 -22.03 0.98 -0.46
C LYS A 21 -22.28 2.28 0.31
N VAL A 22 -21.29 2.78 1.07
CA VAL A 22 -21.43 4.08 1.76
C VAL A 22 -21.35 5.23 0.76
N PHE A 23 -20.42 5.21 -0.20
CA PHE A 23 -20.34 6.22 -1.25
C PHE A 23 -21.65 6.34 -2.05
N ASP A 24 -22.26 5.21 -2.42
CA ASP A 24 -23.58 5.17 -3.06
C ASP A 24 -24.65 5.82 -2.20
N ALA A 25 -24.68 5.52 -0.89
CA ALA A 25 -25.67 6.05 0.04
C ALA A 25 -25.57 7.58 0.21
N ILE A 26 -24.36 8.15 0.10
CA ILE A 26 -24.13 9.60 0.19
C ILE A 26 -24.09 10.30 -1.16
N GLY A 27 -24.33 9.58 -2.26
CA GLY A 27 -24.38 10.13 -3.61
C GLY A 27 -23.02 10.56 -4.18
N VAL A 28 -21.91 10.01 -3.68
CA VAL A 28 -20.58 10.24 -4.23
C VAL A 28 -20.33 9.26 -5.36
N THR A 29 -20.09 9.78 -6.56
CA THR A 29 -19.76 8.97 -7.73
C THR A 29 -18.28 8.56 -7.70
N TYR A 30 -17.98 7.37 -8.23
CA TYR A 30 -16.62 6.90 -8.45
C TYR A 30 -16.48 6.35 -9.87
N GLN A 31 -15.31 6.50 -10.47
CA GLN A 31 -15.05 6.12 -11.86
C GLN A 31 -14.00 5.02 -11.92
N ARG A 32 -14.21 4.03 -12.79
CA ARG A 32 -13.22 2.96 -12.99
C ARG A 32 -11.91 3.57 -13.46
N HIS A 33 -10.82 3.23 -12.79
CA HIS A 33 -9.50 3.76 -13.05
C HIS A 33 -8.45 2.71 -12.71
N GLU A 34 -7.99 2.03 -13.74
CA GLU A 34 -6.98 0.99 -13.68
C GLU A 34 -5.83 1.44 -14.56
N PRO A 35 -4.85 2.17 -13.99
CA PRO A 35 -3.71 2.66 -14.74
C PRO A 35 -3.03 1.50 -15.45
N VAL A 36 -2.76 1.66 -16.74
CA VAL A 36 -2.05 0.68 -17.55
C VAL A 36 -0.67 1.23 -17.84
N PRO A 37 0.38 0.73 -17.15
CA PRO A 37 1.74 1.11 -17.45
C PRO A 37 2.04 0.74 -18.88
N GLY A 38 2.33 1.69 -19.77
CA GLY A 38 2.61 1.38 -21.18
C GLY A 38 4.09 1.20 -21.48
N ARG A 39 4.98 1.52 -20.53
CA ARG A 39 6.44 1.42 -20.66
C ARG A 39 7.13 1.12 -19.33
N ILE A 40 8.32 0.53 -19.46
CA ILE A 40 9.31 0.39 -18.38
C ILE A 40 10.55 1.19 -18.79
N TYR A 41 10.95 2.16 -17.98
CA TYR A 41 12.20 2.90 -18.15
C TYR A 41 13.26 2.34 -17.22
N GLN A 42 14.41 1.91 -17.76
CA GLN A 42 15.52 1.40 -16.94
C GLN A 42 16.67 2.40 -16.90
N GLU A 43 17.04 2.87 -15.71
CA GLU A 43 18.10 3.87 -15.58
C GLU A 43 19.47 3.32 -15.99
N SER A 44 19.79 2.09 -15.59
CA SER A 44 21.04 1.39 -15.94
C SER A 44 21.28 1.28 -17.45
N ARG A 45 20.22 1.43 -18.27
CA ARG A 45 20.26 1.36 -19.74
C ARG A 45 19.97 2.69 -20.43
N GLY A 46 20.24 3.81 -19.74
CA GLY A 46 20.04 5.15 -20.29
C GLY A 46 18.57 5.49 -20.52
N ARG A 47 17.67 4.93 -19.70
CA ARG A 47 16.21 5.13 -19.76
C ARG A 47 15.61 4.70 -21.09
N GLN A 48 16.15 3.64 -21.69
CA GLN A 48 15.58 3.00 -22.87
C GLN A 48 14.72 1.80 -22.46
N GLY A 49 13.58 1.62 -23.14
CA GLY A 49 12.65 0.51 -22.90
C GLY A 49 13.18 -0.80 -23.49
N GLY A 50 14.04 -1.49 -22.74
CA GLY A 50 14.57 -2.80 -23.12
C GLY A 50 13.61 -3.95 -22.85
N ALA A 51 12.81 -3.84 -21.78
CA ALA A 51 11.87 -4.88 -21.38
C ALA A 51 10.42 -4.54 -21.74
N THR A 52 9.66 -5.59 -22.04
CA THR A 52 8.23 -5.50 -22.30
C THR A 52 7.44 -5.77 -21.03
N LEU A 53 6.28 -5.13 -20.90
CA LEU A 53 5.32 -5.43 -19.83
C LEU A 53 4.94 -6.91 -19.81
N ALA A 54 4.93 -7.57 -20.98
CA ALA A 54 4.70 -8.99 -21.09
C ALA A 54 5.71 -9.81 -20.27
N GLN A 55 6.99 -9.41 -20.23
CA GLN A 55 8.00 -10.10 -19.41
C GLN A 55 7.76 -9.90 -17.92
N ALA A 56 7.34 -8.70 -17.50
CA ALA A 56 6.98 -8.43 -16.11
C ALA A 56 5.75 -9.26 -15.67
N PHE A 57 4.71 -9.33 -16.51
CA PHE A 57 3.53 -10.16 -16.23
C PHE A 57 3.84 -11.65 -16.22
N ILE A 58 4.73 -12.13 -17.11
CA ILE A 58 5.22 -13.51 -17.05
C ILE A 58 5.92 -13.77 -15.72
N ALA A 59 6.77 -12.86 -15.24
CA ALA A 59 7.47 -13.01 -13.97
C ALA A 59 6.49 -13.15 -12.80
N ILE A 60 5.50 -12.26 -12.70
CA ILE A 60 4.48 -12.28 -11.65
C ILE A 60 3.68 -13.58 -11.71
N SER A 61 3.16 -13.94 -12.89
CA SER A 61 2.39 -15.17 -13.05
C SER A 61 3.22 -16.43 -12.76
N THR A 62 4.51 -16.45 -13.11
CA THR A 62 5.39 -17.56 -12.76
C THR A 62 5.61 -17.63 -11.24
N PHE A 63 5.83 -16.49 -10.58
CA PHE A 63 5.97 -16.45 -9.12
C PHE A 63 4.73 -16.96 -8.40
N GLU A 64 3.53 -16.51 -8.80
CA GLU A 64 2.25 -16.99 -8.27
C GLU A 64 2.07 -18.50 -8.47
N ASN A 65 2.40 -19.03 -9.66
CA ASN A 65 2.25 -20.45 -9.96
C ASN A 65 3.26 -21.34 -9.23
N GLU A 66 4.45 -20.83 -8.91
CA GLU A 66 5.51 -21.56 -8.21
C GLU A 66 5.49 -21.32 -6.69
N ILE A 67 4.56 -20.50 -6.17
CA ILE A 67 4.56 -20.05 -4.77
C ILE A 67 4.61 -21.20 -3.76
N ASP A 68 3.84 -22.27 -3.99
CA ASP A 68 3.80 -23.41 -3.08
C ASP A 68 5.10 -24.22 -3.10
N ARG A 69 5.74 -24.35 -4.27
CA ARG A 69 7.06 -25.01 -4.37
C ARG A 69 8.15 -24.19 -3.72
N LEU A 70 8.10 -22.86 -3.87
CA LEU A 70 9.04 -21.95 -3.21
C LEU A 70 8.90 -22.04 -1.68
N ARG A 71 7.67 -22.06 -1.16
CA ARG A 71 7.39 -22.25 0.27
C ARG A 71 7.94 -23.58 0.79
N GLU A 72 7.77 -24.67 0.05
CA GLU A 72 8.30 -25.99 0.42
C GLU A 72 9.85 -26.00 0.41
N ALA A 73 10.46 -25.39 -0.61
CA ALA A 73 11.91 -25.40 -0.80
C ALA A 73 12.66 -24.51 0.21
N LEU A 74 12.11 -23.33 0.55
CA LEU A 74 12.81 -22.31 1.33
C LEU A 74 12.38 -22.28 2.80
N GLY A 75 11.22 -22.85 3.14
CA GLY A 75 10.70 -22.95 4.50
C GLY A 75 10.02 -21.68 5.02
N GLU A 76 9.48 -21.77 6.24
CA GLU A 76 8.53 -20.77 6.80
C GLU A 76 9.12 -19.37 7.04
N ASN A 77 10.44 -19.25 7.19
CA ASN A 77 11.10 -17.98 7.50
C ASN A 77 11.62 -17.26 6.25
N ALA A 78 11.40 -17.82 5.05
CA ALA A 78 11.86 -17.22 3.81
C ALA A 78 11.12 -15.92 3.49
N SER A 79 11.87 -14.96 2.97
CA SER A 79 11.38 -13.72 2.41
C SER A 79 10.96 -13.87 0.95
N VAL A 80 10.14 -12.94 0.46
CA VAL A 80 9.78 -12.90 -0.97
C VAL A 80 11.03 -12.70 -1.83
N ALA A 81 11.96 -11.83 -1.42
CA ALA A 81 13.21 -11.61 -2.15
C ALA A 81 14.06 -12.89 -2.30
N GLU A 82 14.13 -13.73 -1.26
CA GLU A 82 14.79 -15.04 -1.35
C GLU A 82 14.07 -15.98 -2.32
N GLY A 83 12.73 -15.94 -2.36
CA GLY A 83 11.92 -16.65 -3.36
C GLY A 83 12.23 -16.22 -4.79
N VAL A 84 12.37 -14.92 -5.03
CA VAL A 84 12.73 -14.37 -6.35
C VAL A 84 14.12 -14.81 -6.78
N LEU A 85 15.11 -14.74 -5.88
CA LEU A 85 16.47 -15.23 -6.17
C LEU A 85 16.47 -16.72 -6.53
N HIS A 86 15.69 -17.53 -5.81
CA HIS A 86 15.55 -18.95 -6.10
C HIS A 86 14.96 -19.21 -7.49
N LEU A 87 13.94 -18.43 -7.91
CA LEU A 87 13.37 -18.55 -9.26
C LEU A 87 14.38 -18.16 -10.35
N ILE A 88 15.14 -17.08 -10.14
CA ILE A 88 16.16 -16.63 -11.09
C ILE A 88 17.19 -17.75 -11.34
N GLU A 89 17.63 -18.42 -10.27
CA GLU A 89 18.53 -19.57 -10.36
C GLU A 89 17.87 -20.77 -11.04
N LEU A 90 16.64 -21.12 -10.65
CA LEU A 90 15.90 -22.27 -11.17
C LEU A 90 15.65 -22.20 -12.68
N TYR A 91 15.37 -21.01 -13.20
CA TYR A 91 15.08 -20.77 -14.62
C TYR A 91 16.32 -20.35 -15.43
N GLU A 92 17.51 -20.30 -14.81
CA GLU A 92 18.77 -19.90 -15.44
C GLU A 92 18.64 -18.58 -16.22
N LEU A 93 17.98 -17.58 -15.62
CA LEU A 93 17.70 -16.32 -16.30
C LEU A 93 18.98 -15.54 -16.60
N SER A 94 19.01 -14.85 -17.75
CA SER A 94 20.05 -13.86 -18.01
C SER A 94 19.93 -12.68 -17.04
N ASP A 95 21.03 -11.96 -16.80
CA ASP A 95 21.05 -10.76 -15.94
C ASP A 95 19.92 -9.78 -16.29
N GLU A 96 19.64 -9.61 -17.58
CA GLU A 96 18.55 -8.77 -18.07
C GLU A 96 17.15 -9.21 -17.62
N LEU A 97 16.87 -10.51 -17.70
CA LEU A 97 15.58 -11.05 -17.28
C LEU A 97 15.49 -11.11 -15.76
N ALA A 98 16.61 -11.38 -15.08
CA ALA A 98 16.70 -11.36 -13.62
C ALA A 98 16.36 -9.98 -13.05
N ASP A 99 16.87 -8.89 -13.65
CA ASP A 99 16.53 -7.51 -13.26
C ASP A 99 15.02 -7.24 -13.41
N ILE A 100 14.42 -7.72 -14.50
CA ILE A 100 12.99 -7.53 -14.76
C ILE A 100 12.11 -8.33 -13.82
N TRP A 101 12.48 -9.58 -13.54
CA TRP A 101 11.74 -10.41 -12.59
C TRP A 101 11.85 -9.85 -11.17
N SER A 102 13.05 -9.40 -10.80
CA SER A 102 13.28 -8.71 -9.52
C SER A 102 12.44 -7.45 -9.40
N PHE A 103 12.41 -6.61 -10.43
CA PHE A 103 11.54 -5.43 -10.46
C PHE A 103 10.05 -5.80 -10.35
N ALA A 104 9.58 -6.70 -11.20
CA ALA A 104 8.16 -7.03 -11.31
C ALA A 104 7.61 -7.66 -10.02
N ILE A 105 8.40 -8.51 -9.35
CA ILE A 105 7.95 -9.20 -8.15
C ILE A 105 8.28 -8.38 -6.90
N ASN A 106 9.53 -7.96 -6.70
CA ASN A 106 9.89 -7.27 -5.46
C ASN A 106 9.27 -5.87 -5.41
N GLN A 107 9.39 -5.08 -6.47
CA GLN A 107 8.98 -3.67 -6.41
C GLN A 107 7.51 -3.50 -6.76
N TYR A 108 7.08 -4.10 -7.89
CA TYR A 108 5.71 -3.90 -8.35
C TYR A 108 4.71 -4.73 -7.52
N LEU A 109 4.84 -6.06 -7.48
CA LEU A 109 3.87 -6.89 -6.74
C LEU A 109 3.95 -6.71 -5.22
N VAL A 110 5.14 -6.51 -4.64
CA VAL A 110 5.28 -6.47 -3.18
C VAL A 110 5.37 -5.05 -2.65
N GLU A 111 6.35 -4.26 -3.07
CA GLU A 111 6.61 -2.96 -2.42
C GLU A 111 5.53 -1.91 -2.72
N LEU A 112 4.91 -1.92 -3.90
CA LEU A 112 3.80 -1.01 -4.21
C LEU A 112 2.48 -1.45 -3.58
N ASP A 113 2.15 -2.74 -3.60
CA ASP A 113 0.85 -3.22 -3.11
C ASP A 113 0.83 -3.43 -1.58
N TYR A 114 1.94 -3.89 -0.99
CA TYR A 114 2.07 -4.16 0.45
C TYR A 114 2.85 -3.07 1.21
N GLY A 115 3.52 -2.16 0.49
CA GLY A 115 4.25 -1.01 1.04
C GLY A 115 5.60 -1.36 1.71
N GLY A 116 5.87 -2.65 1.96
CA GLY A 116 7.04 -3.11 2.72
C GLY A 116 8.10 -3.75 1.82
N PRO A 117 9.38 -3.75 2.25
CA PRO A 117 10.47 -4.26 1.44
C PRO A 117 10.39 -5.78 1.26
N ALA A 118 10.60 -6.27 0.04
CA ALA A 118 10.39 -7.69 -0.29
C ALA A 118 11.29 -8.67 0.48
N ASN A 119 12.43 -8.21 1.00
CA ASN A 119 13.35 -9.00 1.83
C ASN A 119 12.90 -9.11 3.30
N LEU A 120 11.89 -8.36 3.74
CA LEU A 120 11.24 -8.51 5.05
C LEU A 120 9.81 -9.07 4.93
N THR A 121 9.26 -9.11 3.72
CA THR A 121 7.94 -9.68 3.45
C THR A 121 8.00 -11.21 3.45
N SER A 122 7.12 -11.84 4.23
CA SER A 122 7.07 -13.30 4.37
C SER A 122 6.56 -13.99 3.10
N LEU A 123 7.37 -14.89 2.54
CA LEU A 123 6.95 -15.75 1.43
C LEU A 123 5.83 -16.73 1.81
N ALA A 124 5.80 -17.16 3.08
CA ALA A 124 4.77 -18.05 3.60
C ALA A 124 3.38 -17.41 3.62
N HIS A 125 3.31 -16.07 3.71
CA HIS A 125 2.07 -15.35 3.93
C HIS A 125 1.67 -14.35 2.83
N ILE A 126 2.55 -14.07 1.86
CA ILE A 126 2.22 -13.24 0.70
C ILE A 126 1.10 -13.89 -0.14
N LEU A 127 0.24 -13.06 -0.77
CA LEU A 127 -0.87 -13.50 -1.63
C LEU A 127 -1.97 -14.32 -0.91
N ASN A 128 -2.11 -14.14 0.40
CA ASN A 128 -3.18 -14.77 1.19
C ASN A 128 -4.29 -13.78 1.59
N ASP A 129 -4.36 -12.65 0.91
CA ASP A 129 -5.35 -11.61 1.08
C ASP A 129 -6.68 -11.94 0.39
N GLU A 130 -7.75 -11.31 0.86
CA GLU A 130 -9.09 -11.39 0.26
C GLU A 130 -9.36 -10.08 -0.46
N GLU A 131 -9.71 -10.17 -1.74
CA GLU A 131 -10.03 -9.02 -2.59
C GLU A 131 -11.53 -8.93 -2.89
N PHE A 132 -12.05 -7.70 -3.01
CA PHE A 132 -13.40 -7.48 -3.54
C PHE A 132 -13.37 -7.49 -5.07
N SER A 133 -14.42 -8.01 -5.71
CA SER A 133 -14.57 -7.95 -7.16
C SER A 133 -15.07 -6.57 -7.63
N GLY A 134 -14.91 -6.31 -8.93
CA GLY A 134 -15.42 -5.10 -9.59
C GLY A 134 -14.34 -4.14 -10.05
N GLY A 135 -13.06 -4.40 -9.79
CA GLY A 135 -11.93 -3.58 -10.25
C GLY A 135 -11.81 -2.24 -9.52
N ASP A 136 -10.78 -1.47 -9.89
CA ASP A 136 -10.37 -0.29 -9.14
C ASP A 136 -11.09 0.98 -9.60
N HIS A 137 -11.52 1.79 -8.61
CA HIS A 137 -12.29 3.00 -8.87
C HIS A 137 -11.77 4.20 -8.09
N LEU A 138 -11.73 5.37 -8.72
CA LEU A 138 -11.43 6.65 -8.08
C LEU A 138 -12.71 7.33 -7.57
N PRO A 139 -12.86 7.58 -6.27
CA PRO A 139 -13.96 8.38 -5.74
C PRO A 139 -13.79 9.86 -6.11
N SER A 140 -14.83 10.44 -6.71
CA SER A 140 -14.86 11.86 -7.05
C SER A 140 -14.79 12.69 -5.77
N GLY A 141 -13.75 13.51 -5.64
CA GLY A 141 -13.53 14.35 -4.46
C GLY A 141 -12.84 13.66 -3.28
N GLY A 142 -12.43 12.38 -3.43
CA GLY A 142 -11.66 11.65 -2.43
C GLY A 142 -12.47 11.14 -1.24
N TYR A 143 -11.76 10.48 -0.31
CA TYR A 143 -12.29 9.79 0.86
C TYR A 143 -12.69 10.71 2.01
N THR A 144 -12.27 11.98 2.03
CA THR A 144 -12.67 12.90 3.12
C THR A 144 -14.19 12.99 3.26
N GLN A 145 -14.94 12.93 2.16
CA GLN A 145 -16.41 12.95 2.17
C GLN A 145 -17.02 11.74 2.90
N LEU A 146 -16.37 10.56 2.79
CA LEU A 146 -16.75 9.37 3.54
C LEU A 146 -16.48 9.59 5.04
N ILE A 147 -15.31 10.13 5.38
CA ILE A 147 -14.92 10.39 6.77
C ILE A 147 -15.86 11.41 7.42
N ASP A 148 -16.18 12.49 6.71
CA ASP A 148 -17.09 13.54 7.19
C ASP A 148 -18.49 12.97 7.44
N PHE A 149 -18.99 12.12 6.54
CA PHE A 149 -20.27 11.43 6.72
C PHE A 149 -20.26 10.50 7.95
N LEU A 150 -19.23 9.68 8.11
CA LEU A 150 -19.12 8.76 9.25
C LEU A 150 -18.93 9.49 10.58
N ALA A 151 -18.37 10.69 10.55
CA ALA A 151 -18.15 11.54 11.73
C ALA A 151 -19.42 12.31 12.17
N GLU A 152 -20.45 12.39 11.31
CA GLU A 152 -21.62 13.22 11.56
C GLU A 152 -22.36 12.79 12.84
N GLY A 153 -22.59 13.74 13.74
CA GLY A 153 -23.32 13.52 14.99
C GLY A 153 -22.53 12.81 16.10
N LEU A 154 -21.24 12.53 15.91
CA LEU A 154 -20.38 11.90 16.93
C LEU A 154 -19.69 12.93 17.84
N ASP A 155 -19.48 12.59 19.12
CA ASP A 155 -18.62 13.35 20.04
C ASP A 155 -17.14 13.01 19.75
N ILE A 156 -16.53 13.74 18.81
CA ILE A 156 -15.13 13.58 18.43
C ILE A 156 -14.30 14.67 19.11
N ARG A 157 -13.31 14.24 19.90
CA ARG A 157 -12.43 15.14 20.64
C ARG A 157 -11.03 15.15 20.04
N PHE A 158 -10.74 16.18 19.25
CA PHE A 158 -9.40 16.40 18.69
C PHE A 158 -8.41 16.87 19.75
N SER A 159 -7.12 16.74 19.45
CA SER A 159 -6.01 17.16 20.34
C SER A 159 -6.02 16.46 21.71
N GLN A 160 -6.68 15.30 21.82
CA GLN A 160 -6.76 14.50 23.05
C GLN A 160 -5.89 13.24 22.89
N VAL A 161 -4.58 13.38 23.03
CA VAL A 161 -3.62 12.26 22.90
C VAL A 161 -3.72 11.37 24.13
N VAL A 162 -4.24 10.15 23.96
CA VAL A 162 -4.31 9.14 25.01
C VAL A 162 -2.91 8.73 25.47
N LYS A 163 -2.69 8.70 26.78
CA LYS A 163 -1.43 8.32 27.43
C LYS A 163 -1.54 7.04 28.23
N SER A 164 -2.69 6.78 28.85
CA SER A 164 -2.91 5.53 29.57
C SER A 164 -4.35 5.05 29.49
N ILE A 165 -4.54 3.74 29.52
CA ILE A 165 -5.83 3.05 29.60
C ILE A 165 -5.76 2.07 30.77
N ASP A 166 -6.50 2.37 31.84
CA ASP A 166 -6.68 1.47 32.98
C ASP A 166 -8.01 0.74 32.82
N TYR A 167 -7.91 -0.54 32.47
CA TYR A 167 -9.01 -1.47 32.27
C TYR A 167 -9.02 -2.61 33.31
N ASN A 168 -8.35 -2.42 34.44
CA ASN A 168 -8.34 -3.41 35.52
C ASN A 168 -9.71 -3.53 36.21
N GLU A 169 -10.43 -2.42 36.34
CA GLU A 169 -11.76 -2.35 36.93
C GLU A 169 -12.73 -1.56 36.04
N VAL A 170 -14.03 -1.66 36.32
CA VAL A 170 -15.07 -0.87 35.66
C VAL A 170 -15.50 0.26 36.62
N PRO A 171 -15.56 1.52 36.17
CA PRO A 171 -15.36 1.99 34.80
C PRO A 171 -13.88 2.01 34.38
N ILE A 172 -13.64 1.73 33.10
CA ILE A 172 -12.33 1.87 32.47
C ILE A 172 -11.97 3.35 32.47
N VAL A 173 -10.74 3.69 32.86
CA VAL A 173 -10.24 5.06 32.92
C VAL A 173 -9.24 5.30 31.79
N VAL A 174 -9.56 6.25 30.92
CA VAL A 174 -8.67 6.70 29.84
C VAL A 174 -8.14 8.08 30.20
N LYS A 175 -6.81 8.23 30.20
CA LYS A 175 -6.15 9.51 30.49
C LYS A 175 -5.48 10.06 29.25
N THR A 176 -5.64 11.36 29.05
CA THR A 176 -4.90 12.17 28.08
C THR A 176 -3.91 13.07 28.82
N SER A 177 -3.28 14.02 28.12
CA SER A 177 -2.41 15.03 28.75
C SER A 177 -3.11 15.92 29.78
N ASP A 178 -4.41 16.15 29.60
CA ASP A 178 -5.17 17.21 30.26
C ASP A 178 -6.56 16.74 30.74
N GLN A 179 -6.99 15.53 30.36
CA GLN A 179 -8.31 14.99 30.69
C GLN A 179 -8.26 13.56 31.20
N SER A 180 -9.31 13.17 31.93
CA SER A 180 -9.59 11.81 32.34
C SER A 180 -11.04 11.49 31.98
N VAL A 181 -11.24 10.42 31.21
CA VAL A 181 -12.55 9.98 30.72
C VAL A 181 -12.84 8.58 31.25
N GLN A 182 -14.09 8.34 31.65
CA GLN A 182 -14.55 7.04 32.13
C GLN A 182 -15.48 6.39 31.10
N ALA A 183 -15.32 5.09 30.86
CA ALA A 183 -16.16 4.34 29.93
C ALA A 183 -16.40 2.90 30.41
N SER A 184 -17.45 2.26 29.93
CA SER A 184 -17.72 0.82 30.17
C SER A 184 -16.91 -0.09 29.22
N LYS A 185 -16.49 0.43 28.07
CA LYS A 185 -15.71 -0.24 27.02
C LYS A 185 -14.78 0.77 26.35
N VAL A 186 -13.65 0.28 25.86
CA VAL A 186 -12.68 1.04 25.05
C VAL A 186 -12.32 0.22 23.83
N VAL A 187 -12.35 0.87 22.66
CA VAL A 187 -11.86 0.33 21.40
C VAL A 187 -10.63 1.14 21.00
N VAL A 188 -9.52 0.46 20.70
CA VAL A 188 -8.25 1.08 20.34
C VAL A 188 -7.99 0.84 18.86
N THR A 189 -7.99 1.92 18.07
CA THR A 189 -7.80 1.89 16.61
C THR A 189 -6.56 2.69 16.18
N VAL A 190 -5.57 2.83 17.07
CA VAL A 190 -4.32 3.53 16.74
C VAL A 190 -3.49 2.72 15.75
N PRO A 191 -2.65 3.36 14.91
CA PRO A 191 -1.76 2.66 13.99
C PRO A 191 -0.83 1.66 14.72
N LEU A 192 -0.46 0.57 14.05
CA LEU A 192 0.45 -0.44 14.60
C LEU A 192 1.77 0.16 15.10
N GLY A 193 2.33 1.14 14.38
CA GLY A 193 3.55 1.85 14.80
C GLY A 193 3.41 2.57 16.15
N VAL A 194 2.21 3.05 16.50
CA VAL A 194 1.93 3.65 17.83
C VAL A 194 1.94 2.59 18.92
N LEU A 195 1.40 1.40 18.65
CA LEU A 195 1.44 0.29 19.59
C LEU A 195 2.87 -0.19 19.83
N LYS A 196 3.67 -0.35 18.76
CA LYS A 196 5.10 -0.72 18.84
C LYS A 196 5.94 0.31 19.59
N ALA A 197 5.63 1.61 19.44
CA ALA A 197 6.33 2.67 20.15
C ALA A 197 6.07 2.66 21.67
N GLY A 198 5.06 1.91 22.16
CA GLY A 198 4.78 1.78 23.59
C GLY A 198 4.36 3.09 24.26
N VAL A 199 3.86 4.06 23.49
CA VAL A 199 3.54 5.42 23.99
C VAL A 199 2.20 5.51 24.74
N ILE A 200 1.42 4.42 24.74
CA ILE A 200 0.18 4.27 25.50
C ILE A 200 0.41 3.20 26.57
N GLU A 201 0.27 3.59 27.83
CA GLU A 201 0.34 2.65 28.95
C GLU A 201 -0.98 1.89 29.11
N PHE A 202 -0.88 0.56 29.13
CA PHE A 202 -2.01 -0.33 29.40
C PHE A 202 -1.89 -0.87 30.82
N ALA A 203 -2.95 -0.71 31.63
CA ALA A 203 -3.04 -1.22 33.00
C ALA A 203 -4.28 -2.13 33.15
N PRO A 204 -4.14 -3.45 33.39
CA PRO A 204 -2.89 -4.22 33.36
C PRO A 204 -2.22 -4.17 31.98
N SER A 205 -0.96 -4.61 31.87
CA SER A 205 -0.29 -4.71 30.57
C SER A 205 -1.05 -5.60 29.59
N LEU A 206 -0.84 -5.37 28.29
CA LEU A 206 -1.36 -6.25 27.26
C LEU A 206 -0.82 -7.68 27.45
N PRO A 207 -1.61 -8.73 27.15
CA PRO A 207 -1.13 -10.11 27.20
C PRO A 207 0.12 -10.31 26.34
N SER A 208 1.04 -11.16 26.80
CA SER A 208 2.32 -11.43 26.11
C SER A 208 2.14 -11.92 24.68
N GLU A 209 1.09 -12.67 24.40
CA GLU A 209 0.73 -13.12 23.04
C GLU A 209 0.41 -11.93 22.12
N LYS A 210 -0.36 -10.94 22.61
CA LYS A 210 -0.69 -9.74 21.86
C LYS A 210 0.55 -8.86 21.63
N VAL A 211 1.40 -8.71 22.64
CA VAL A 211 2.69 -8.01 22.49
C VAL A 211 3.55 -8.72 21.44
N SER A 212 3.65 -10.04 21.49
CA SER A 212 4.43 -10.83 20.52
C SER A 212 3.89 -10.69 19.09
N ALA A 213 2.55 -10.64 18.92
CA ALA A 213 1.93 -10.41 17.62
C ALA A 213 2.21 -9.00 17.08
N ILE A 214 2.13 -7.97 17.94
CA ILE A 214 2.50 -6.60 17.59
C ILE A 214 3.96 -6.54 17.14
N GLU A 215 4.87 -7.25 17.82
CA GLU A 215 6.29 -7.23 17.46
C GLU A 215 6.60 -7.92 16.13
N ARG A 216 5.91 -9.01 15.79
CA ARG A 216 6.17 -9.75 14.53
C ARG A 216 5.65 -9.05 13.28
N LEU A 217 4.59 -8.25 13.38
CA LEU A 217 4.04 -7.54 12.22
C LEU A 217 4.93 -6.36 11.83
N GLY A 218 5.21 -6.21 10.53
CA GLY A 218 5.94 -5.08 9.97
C GLY A 218 5.09 -3.81 9.96
N VAL A 219 5.76 -2.65 9.98
CA VAL A 219 5.16 -1.35 9.66
C VAL A 219 5.78 -0.90 8.35
N SER A 220 4.96 -0.82 7.30
CA SER A 220 5.37 -0.35 5.99
C SER A 220 5.07 1.12 5.79
N SER A 221 5.72 1.72 4.80
CA SER A 221 5.46 3.09 4.36
C SER A 221 5.46 3.13 2.83
N LEU A 222 4.38 3.71 2.29
CA LEU A 222 4.26 4.05 0.89
C LEU A 222 3.91 5.53 0.81
N GLU A 223 4.83 6.31 0.27
CA GLU A 223 4.71 7.75 0.12
C GLU A 223 4.18 8.09 -1.27
N LYS A 224 3.36 9.13 -1.35
CA LYS A 224 2.79 9.65 -2.60
C LYS A 224 3.38 11.01 -2.90
N ILE A 225 3.99 11.16 -4.07
CA ILE A 225 4.52 12.43 -4.56
C ILE A 225 3.62 12.93 -5.68
N VAL A 226 3.07 14.14 -5.50
CA VAL A 226 2.18 14.78 -6.44
C VAL A 226 2.91 15.93 -7.12
N MET A 227 3.03 15.86 -8.44
CA MET A 227 3.76 16.84 -9.25
C MET A 227 2.84 17.46 -10.29
N ARG A 228 2.58 18.76 -10.13
CA ARG A 228 1.85 19.56 -11.12
C ARG A 228 2.82 20.30 -12.02
N PHE A 229 2.53 20.32 -13.31
CA PHE A 229 3.32 20.99 -14.33
C PHE A 229 2.49 22.01 -15.11
N ASP A 230 3.17 22.87 -15.86
CA ASP A 230 2.53 23.81 -16.78
C ASP A 230 2.05 23.08 -18.05
N ASP A 231 2.82 22.10 -18.54
CA ASP A 231 2.54 21.30 -19.74
C ASP A 231 2.70 19.79 -19.46
N ALA A 232 1.85 18.96 -20.05
CA ALA A 232 1.91 17.51 -19.96
C ALA A 232 2.94 16.92 -20.94
N PHE A 233 4.24 17.18 -20.74
CA PHE A 233 5.29 16.74 -21.67
C PHE A 233 5.41 15.21 -21.82
N TRP A 234 4.82 14.44 -20.90
CA TRP A 234 4.74 12.99 -20.95
C TRP A 234 3.58 12.48 -21.81
N SER A 235 2.55 13.29 -22.10
CA SER A 235 1.33 12.88 -22.78
C SER A 235 1.58 12.58 -24.27
N HIS A 236 2.09 11.39 -24.54
CA HIS A 236 2.16 10.83 -25.88
C HIS A 236 1.12 9.72 -25.95
N SER A 237 0.17 9.84 -26.87
CA SER A 237 -1.03 8.99 -26.99
C SER A 237 -0.78 7.48 -27.16
N SER A 238 0.49 7.06 -27.22
CA SER A 238 0.91 5.67 -27.38
C SER A 238 1.46 5.02 -26.09
N LEU A 239 1.45 5.70 -24.94
CA LEU A 239 2.19 5.29 -23.73
C LEU A 239 1.34 4.77 -22.57
N GLY A 240 0.01 4.71 -22.71
CA GLY A 240 -0.87 4.49 -21.56
C GLY A 240 -0.89 5.69 -20.61
N ASP A 241 -1.58 5.54 -19.49
CA ASP A 241 -1.74 6.51 -18.41
C ASP A 241 -0.81 6.22 -17.22
N ALA A 242 0.15 5.31 -17.37
CA ALA A 242 1.20 5.07 -16.39
C ALA A 242 2.51 4.59 -17.05
N PHE A 243 3.60 4.61 -16.27
CA PHE A 243 4.85 3.94 -16.63
C PHE A 243 5.61 3.50 -15.39
N PHE A 244 6.42 2.45 -15.58
CA PHE A 244 7.34 1.97 -14.58
C PHE A 244 8.72 2.59 -14.74
N PHE A 245 9.42 2.76 -13.62
CA PHE A 245 10.80 3.20 -13.56
C PHE A 245 11.62 2.21 -12.73
N VAL A 246 12.62 1.60 -13.37
CA VAL A 246 13.61 0.74 -12.69
C VAL A 246 14.83 1.61 -12.40
N GLY A 247 14.90 2.11 -11.17
CA GLY A 247 16.04 2.87 -10.66
C GLY A 247 17.28 2.00 -10.46
N ASN A 248 18.44 2.64 -10.30
CA ASN A 248 19.66 1.92 -9.87
C ASN A 248 19.59 1.50 -8.40
N GLU A 249 18.84 2.26 -7.58
CA GLU A 249 18.51 1.91 -6.21
C GLU A 249 17.12 1.23 -6.19
N PRO A 250 17.01 0.00 -5.66
CA PRO A 250 15.73 -0.70 -5.59
C PRO A 250 14.68 0.06 -4.77
N GLY A 251 13.44 0.14 -5.28
CA GLY A 251 12.30 0.78 -4.61
C GLY A 251 12.18 2.29 -4.84
N GLU A 252 13.12 2.92 -5.57
CA GLU A 252 13.05 4.35 -5.87
C GLU A 252 12.04 4.64 -6.99
N LEU A 253 10.90 5.20 -6.60
CA LEU A 253 9.86 5.73 -7.51
C LEU A 253 9.42 4.76 -8.62
N PRO A 254 9.05 3.50 -8.30
CA PRO A 254 8.87 2.47 -9.32
C PRO A 254 7.68 2.69 -10.25
N LEU A 255 6.69 3.50 -9.86
CA LEU A 255 5.47 3.75 -10.63
C LEU A 255 5.14 5.24 -10.72
N TYR A 256 4.85 5.68 -11.93
CA TYR A 256 4.32 7.00 -12.25
C TYR A 256 2.98 6.85 -12.96
N ILE A 257 2.01 7.67 -12.59
CA ILE A 257 0.65 7.66 -13.15
C ILE A 257 0.29 9.07 -13.60
N ASP A 258 -0.24 9.16 -14.81
CA ASP A 258 -0.78 10.38 -15.40
C ASP A 258 -2.20 10.62 -14.91
N TYR A 259 -2.35 11.63 -14.06
CA TYR A 259 -3.65 12.06 -13.53
C TYR A 259 -4.23 13.26 -14.30
N THR A 260 -3.65 13.62 -15.44
CA THR A 260 -4.03 14.83 -16.18
C THR A 260 -5.49 14.83 -16.60
N GLU A 261 -6.01 13.70 -17.10
CA GLU A 261 -7.42 13.57 -17.49
C GLU A 261 -8.35 13.66 -16.26
N SER A 262 -8.05 12.87 -15.22
CA SER A 262 -8.82 12.82 -13.98
C SER A 262 -8.89 14.17 -13.23
N LEU A 263 -7.83 14.98 -13.31
CA LEU A 263 -7.72 16.25 -12.59
C LEU A 263 -7.95 17.50 -13.47
N GLY A 264 -7.98 17.34 -14.79
CA GLY A 264 -8.09 18.43 -15.77
C GLY A 264 -6.88 19.36 -15.81
N VAL A 265 -5.76 19.01 -15.18
CA VAL A 265 -4.50 19.78 -15.16
C VAL A 265 -3.29 18.85 -15.22
N PRO A 266 -2.20 19.20 -15.93
CA PRO A 266 -1.01 18.36 -16.06
C PRO A 266 -0.45 17.92 -14.70
N THR A 267 -0.66 16.65 -14.35
CA THR A 267 -0.30 16.11 -13.05
C THR A 267 0.22 14.68 -13.16
N LEU A 268 1.41 14.45 -12.62
CA LEU A 268 1.95 13.11 -12.38
C LEU A 268 1.90 12.80 -10.89
N ILE A 269 1.53 11.58 -10.57
CA ILE A 269 1.67 11.01 -9.23
C ILE A 269 2.69 9.89 -9.31
N CYS A 270 3.67 9.87 -8.41
CA CYS A 270 4.55 8.73 -8.22
C CYS A 270 4.54 8.24 -6.78
N TYR A 271 4.87 6.96 -6.63
CA TYR A 271 4.86 6.26 -5.35
C TYR A 271 6.27 5.88 -4.96
N HIS A 272 6.62 6.02 -3.69
CA HIS A 272 7.91 5.66 -3.12
C HIS A 272 7.68 4.74 -1.92
N GLY A 273 8.33 3.59 -1.85
CA GLY A 273 8.13 2.67 -0.73
C GLY A 273 9.09 1.49 -0.78
N GLY A 274 8.86 0.51 0.09
CA GLY A 274 9.64 -0.72 0.05
C GLY A 274 11.07 -0.55 0.54
N GLN A 275 12.04 -1.11 -0.20
CA GLN A 275 13.46 -1.10 0.20
C GLN A 275 14.08 0.30 0.25
N ALA A 276 13.48 1.28 -0.41
CA ALA A 276 13.96 2.65 -0.42
C ALA A 276 13.41 3.52 0.74
N SER A 277 12.65 2.93 1.67
CA SER A 277 12.03 3.62 2.83
C SER A 277 12.63 3.27 4.19
#